data_AF-A0A6J4X0G5-F1
#
_entry.id   AF-A0A6J4X0G5-F1
#
_cell.length_a   1.000
_cell.length_b   1.000
_cell.length_c   1.000
_cell.angle_alpha   90.00
_cell.angle_beta   90.00
_cell.angle_gamma   90.00
#
_symmetry.space_group_name_H-M   'P 1'
#
loop_
_entity.id
_entity.type
_entity.pdbx_description
1 polymer ?
#
loop_
_entity_poly.entity_id
_entity_poly.type
_entity_poly.pdbx_seq_one_letter_code
_entity_poly.pdbx_strand_id
1 'polypeptide(L)'
;RTLGNVPGSYRGVSGSYGGLGKIGDPSYPAPDTYGDFRNPDDVGSGGGGRVGYGTGGNGGGLVKIKASIVSLFGSIMAAGGDSTGWGGGSGGGIWIEADTLEGTGTISASGGSGWHGGGGGRVAVYYDDISGFDPMNITAFGGSADDDRSGGAGTVFLNSSAQAYGELIVDNNGLNGSETPLRSVGSGIITDLTATV
;
A
#
# COMPACT_ATOMS: atom_id res chain seq x y z
N ARG A 1 -6.13 3.87 -15.08
CA ARG A 1 -7.50 4.34 -14.74
C ARG A 1 -7.72 3.96 -13.29
N THR A 2 -8.23 4.87 -12.46
CA THR A 2 -8.50 4.61 -11.03
C THR A 2 -9.98 4.29 -10.82
N LEU A 3 -10.36 3.93 -9.58
CA LEU A 3 -11.75 3.78 -9.16
C LEU A 3 -12.59 5.00 -9.60
N GLY A 4 -13.79 4.76 -10.14
CA GLY A 4 -14.70 5.85 -10.56
C GLY A 4 -14.40 6.50 -11.91
N ASN A 5 -13.50 5.94 -12.73
CA ASN A 5 -13.17 6.48 -14.08
C ASN A 5 -12.57 7.90 -14.06
N VAL A 6 -12.01 8.32 -12.93
CA VAL A 6 -11.23 9.56 -12.81
C VAL A 6 -9.98 9.43 -13.69
N PRO A 7 -9.52 10.52 -14.34
CA PRO A 7 -8.24 10.51 -15.06
C PRO A 7 -7.16 9.89 -14.19
N GLY A 8 -6.35 8.99 -14.77
CA GLY A 8 -5.18 8.46 -14.08
C GLY A 8 -4.21 9.58 -13.72
N SER A 9 -3.11 9.23 -13.05
CA SER A 9 -2.12 10.22 -12.63
C SER A 9 -1.66 11.09 -13.81
N TYR A 10 -1.55 12.40 -13.55
CA TYR A 10 -1.10 13.39 -14.54
C TYR A 10 0.34 13.10 -14.99
N ARG A 11 0.80 13.79 -16.03
CA ARG A 11 2.17 13.65 -16.54
C ARG A 11 3.17 13.78 -15.39
N GLY A 12 3.98 12.75 -15.19
CA GLY A 12 5.02 12.75 -14.15
C GLY A 12 4.51 12.58 -12.72
N VAL A 13 3.26 12.17 -12.53
CA VAL A 13 2.70 11.82 -11.22
C VAL A 13 2.58 10.30 -11.13
N SER A 14 3.02 9.70 -10.04
CA SER A 14 2.88 8.25 -9.80
C SER A 14 1.55 7.89 -9.16
N GLY A 15 1.15 6.63 -9.29
CA GLY A 15 -0.08 6.15 -8.66
C GLY A 15 0.01 6.23 -7.12
N SER A 16 -1.10 6.55 -6.47
CA SER A 16 -1.28 6.47 -5.01
C SER A 16 -2.39 5.51 -4.62
N TYR A 17 -2.29 4.92 -3.43
CA TYR A 17 -3.42 4.24 -2.79
C TYR A 17 -3.32 4.29 -1.26
N GLY A 18 -2.53 3.40 -0.66
CA GLY A 18 -2.22 3.41 0.77
C GLY A 18 -1.18 4.47 1.11
N GLY A 19 -0.12 4.54 0.30
CA GLY A 19 0.88 5.59 0.28
C GLY A 19 0.71 6.52 -0.91
N LEU A 20 1.33 7.70 -0.81
CA LEU A 20 1.42 8.65 -1.91
C LEU A 20 2.47 8.20 -2.94
N GLY A 21 2.12 8.25 -4.21
CA GLY A 21 3.08 8.20 -5.31
C GLY A 21 3.82 9.52 -5.41
N LYS A 22 5.09 9.49 -5.82
CA LYS A 22 5.89 10.71 -5.97
C LYS A 22 5.36 11.58 -7.12
N ILE A 23 5.44 12.89 -6.91
CA ILE A 23 5.12 13.92 -7.89
C ILE A 23 6.43 14.41 -8.52
N GLY A 24 6.55 14.26 -9.83
CA GLY A 24 7.68 14.75 -10.62
C GLY A 24 7.53 16.16 -11.16
N ASP A 25 6.28 16.63 -11.32
CA ASP A 25 5.97 17.99 -11.77
C ASP A 25 4.96 18.63 -10.81
N PRO A 26 5.39 19.64 -10.01
CA PRO A 26 4.57 20.26 -8.97
C PRO A 26 3.42 21.12 -9.53
N SER A 27 3.35 21.30 -10.86
CA SER A 27 2.24 21.98 -11.53
C SER A 27 0.95 21.13 -11.53
N TYR A 28 1.05 19.84 -11.19
CA TYR A 28 -0.08 18.94 -11.06
C TYR A 28 -0.43 18.69 -9.60
N PRO A 29 -1.73 18.50 -9.28
CA PRO A 29 -2.14 18.20 -7.90
C PRO A 29 -1.53 16.89 -7.42
N ALA A 30 -1.24 16.83 -6.12
CA ALA A 30 -0.84 15.60 -5.49
C ALA A 30 -1.95 14.55 -5.64
N PRO A 31 -1.60 13.30 -5.97
CA PRO A 31 -2.58 12.23 -6.00
C PRO A 31 -3.05 11.94 -4.56
N ASP A 32 -4.34 11.93 -4.30
CA ASP A 32 -4.85 11.58 -2.97
C ASP A 32 -4.69 10.08 -2.68
N THR A 33 -4.45 9.73 -1.41
CA THR A 33 -4.68 8.36 -0.93
C THR A 33 -6.18 8.11 -0.75
N TYR A 34 -6.61 6.87 -0.94
CA TYR A 34 -8.03 6.49 -0.84
C TYR A 34 -8.20 5.12 -0.19
N GLY A 35 -9.46 4.73 0.05
CA GLY A 35 -9.81 3.48 0.73
C GLY A 35 -9.74 3.55 2.27
N ASP A 36 -9.90 2.38 2.89
CA ASP A 36 -9.74 2.15 4.33
C ASP A 36 -8.69 1.04 4.52
N PHE A 37 -7.71 1.27 5.41
CA PHE A 37 -6.69 0.28 5.73
C PHE A 37 -7.26 -0.97 6.40
N ARG A 38 -8.43 -0.86 7.05
CA ARG A 38 -9.13 -2.01 7.66
C ARG A 38 -9.94 -2.82 6.66
N ASN A 39 -10.35 -2.22 5.55
CA ASN A 39 -11.17 -2.85 4.53
C ASN A 39 -10.73 -2.38 3.13
N PRO A 40 -9.58 -2.85 2.62
CA PRO A 40 -9.15 -2.55 1.27
C PRO A 40 -10.12 -3.18 0.26
N ASP A 41 -10.87 -2.33 -0.44
CA ASP A 41 -11.90 -2.72 -1.40
C ASP A 41 -11.70 -2.09 -2.79
N ASP A 42 -10.57 -1.40 -2.97
CA ASP A 42 -10.25 -0.69 -4.18
C ASP A 42 -8.99 -1.26 -4.83
N VAL A 43 -8.95 -1.20 -6.17
CA VAL A 43 -7.74 -1.44 -6.95
C VAL A 43 -6.77 -0.26 -6.85
N GLY A 44 -5.49 -0.53 -7.08
CA GLY A 44 -4.46 0.50 -7.17
C GLY A 44 -4.64 1.41 -8.38
N SER A 45 -4.01 2.56 -8.33
CA SER A 45 -4.03 3.56 -9.40
C SER A 45 -2.81 3.43 -10.32
N GLY A 46 -3.02 3.72 -11.61
CA GLY A 46 -1.92 3.77 -12.57
C GLY A 46 -1.11 5.06 -12.45
N GLY A 47 0.20 4.96 -12.68
CA GLY A 47 1.10 6.09 -12.81
C GLY A 47 0.93 6.80 -14.16
N GLY A 48 1.38 8.05 -14.21
CA GLY A 48 1.28 8.92 -15.37
C GLY A 48 2.43 8.69 -16.34
N GLY A 49 2.10 8.44 -17.61
CA GLY A 49 3.06 8.39 -18.70
C GLY A 49 3.29 9.76 -19.35
N ARG A 50 4.22 9.81 -20.31
CA ARG A 50 4.42 10.97 -21.18
C ARG A 50 4.56 10.50 -22.63
N VAL A 51 3.76 11.10 -23.52
CA VAL A 51 3.84 10.87 -24.96
C VAL A 51 5.29 11.05 -25.44
N GLY A 52 5.82 10.03 -26.12
CA GLY A 52 7.19 10.00 -26.64
C GLY A 52 8.27 9.56 -25.64
N TYR A 53 7.93 9.28 -24.38
CA TYR A 53 8.90 8.88 -23.33
C TYR A 53 8.52 7.59 -22.60
N GLY A 54 7.27 7.13 -22.69
CA GLY A 54 6.82 5.88 -22.11
C GLY A 54 5.45 5.97 -21.42
N THR A 55 4.88 4.80 -21.14
CA THR A 55 3.66 4.64 -20.36
C THR A 55 4.00 4.54 -18.87
N GLY A 56 3.15 5.11 -18.02
CA GLY A 56 3.25 4.88 -16.58
C GLY A 56 2.84 3.45 -16.22
N GLY A 57 3.18 3.05 -14.99
CA GLY A 57 2.89 1.73 -14.46
C GLY A 57 1.40 1.51 -14.20
N ASN A 58 0.91 0.28 -14.37
CA ASN A 58 -0.47 -0.07 -14.01
C ASN A 58 -0.64 -0.15 -12.50
N GLY A 59 -1.81 0.22 -11.97
CA GLY A 59 -2.10 0.01 -10.55
C GLY A 59 -2.29 -1.48 -10.22
N GLY A 60 -1.97 -1.85 -8.98
CA GLY A 60 -2.16 -3.20 -8.48
C GLY A 60 -3.63 -3.63 -8.41
N GLY A 61 -3.88 -4.94 -8.43
CA GLY A 61 -5.22 -5.52 -8.37
C GLY A 61 -5.88 -5.46 -6.99
N LEU A 62 -6.99 -6.17 -6.84
CA LEU A 62 -7.66 -6.40 -5.56
C LEU A 62 -7.77 -7.90 -5.33
N VAL A 63 -7.32 -8.37 -4.17
CA VAL A 63 -7.46 -9.76 -3.74
C VAL A 63 -8.29 -9.81 -2.46
N LYS A 64 -9.33 -10.65 -2.45
CA LYS A 64 -10.12 -10.96 -1.25
C LYS A 64 -10.16 -12.47 -1.03
N ILE A 65 -9.71 -12.91 0.14
CA ILE A 65 -9.69 -14.33 0.52
C ILE A 65 -10.41 -14.47 1.87
N LYS A 66 -11.34 -15.42 1.94
CA LYS A 66 -11.99 -15.84 3.17
C LYS A 66 -11.99 -17.36 3.25
N ALA A 67 -11.31 -17.93 4.24
CA ALA A 67 -11.16 -19.38 4.39
C ALA A 67 -10.80 -19.73 5.83
N SER A 68 -11.14 -20.91 6.33
CA SER A 68 -10.70 -21.30 7.68
C SER A 68 -9.18 -21.42 7.79
N ILE A 69 -8.51 -21.96 6.77
CA ILE A 69 -7.05 -22.10 6.76
C ILE A 69 -6.51 -21.56 5.44
N VAL A 70 -5.48 -20.73 5.52
CA VAL A 70 -4.67 -20.28 4.38
C VAL A 70 -3.24 -20.77 4.60
N SER A 71 -2.86 -21.86 3.92
CA SER A 71 -1.47 -22.36 3.88
C SER A 71 -0.74 -21.76 2.68
N LEU A 72 0.05 -20.70 2.90
CA LEU A 72 0.70 -19.92 1.85
C LEU A 72 2.18 -20.29 1.71
N PHE A 73 2.51 -20.97 0.60
CA PHE A 73 3.90 -21.27 0.21
C PHE A 73 4.36 -20.52 -1.05
N GLY A 74 3.44 -19.84 -1.73
CA GLY A 74 3.70 -19.00 -2.90
C GLY A 74 3.58 -17.52 -2.57
N SER A 75 3.07 -16.73 -3.52
CA SER A 75 2.83 -15.31 -3.32
C SER A 75 1.39 -14.91 -3.59
N ILE A 76 0.87 -13.99 -2.76
CA ILE A 76 -0.35 -13.24 -3.02
C ILE A 76 0.08 -11.82 -3.38
N MET A 77 -0.14 -11.42 -4.64
CA MET A 77 0.38 -10.17 -5.17
C MET A 77 -0.74 -9.26 -5.68
N ALA A 78 -0.78 -8.04 -5.14
CA ALA A 78 -1.52 -6.91 -5.66
C ALA A 78 -0.54 -5.74 -5.92
N ALA A 79 0.64 -6.04 -6.44
CA ALA A 79 1.69 -5.06 -6.65
C ALA A 79 1.38 -4.11 -7.82
N GLY A 80 1.81 -2.86 -7.68
CA GLY A 80 1.81 -1.89 -8.77
C GLY A 80 2.81 -2.30 -9.86
N GLY A 81 2.45 -2.06 -11.11
CA GLY A 81 3.34 -2.24 -12.24
C GLY A 81 4.46 -1.20 -12.26
N ASP A 82 5.67 -1.64 -12.54
CA ASP A 82 6.79 -0.75 -12.83
C ASP A 82 6.53 0.08 -14.08
N SER A 83 7.19 1.22 -14.17
CA SER A 83 7.20 2.05 -15.37
C SER A 83 8.59 2.08 -16.00
N THR A 84 8.64 1.97 -17.33
CA THR A 84 9.86 2.22 -18.12
C THR A 84 10.05 3.70 -18.43
N GLY A 85 9.08 4.54 -18.04
CA GLY A 85 9.17 6.00 -18.10
C GLY A 85 8.16 6.68 -17.16
N TRP A 86 8.65 7.64 -16.37
CA TRP A 86 7.90 8.43 -15.39
C TRP A 86 7.39 7.65 -14.17
N GLY A 87 6.07 7.61 -13.96
CA GLY A 87 5.50 7.20 -12.68
C GLY A 87 5.12 5.73 -12.62
N GLY A 88 5.59 5.05 -11.56
CA GLY A 88 5.12 3.70 -11.20
C GLY A 88 3.65 3.69 -10.78
N GLY A 89 2.99 2.55 -10.97
CA GLY A 89 1.63 2.34 -10.47
C GLY A 89 1.62 2.11 -8.96
N SER A 90 0.53 2.45 -8.27
CA SER A 90 0.43 2.14 -6.85
C SER A 90 0.20 0.65 -6.63
N GLY A 91 0.53 0.18 -5.42
CA GLY A 91 0.00 -1.08 -4.92
C GLY A 91 -1.53 -1.07 -4.85
N GLY A 92 -2.11 -2.26 -4.83
CA GLY A 92 -3.54 -2.49 -4.75
C GLY A 92 -4.03 -2.91 -3.37
N GLY A 93 -5.18 -3.58 -3.31
CA GLY A 93 -5.80 -4.06 -2.08
C GLY A 93 -5.60 -5.56 -1.88
N ILE A 94 -5.25 -5.97 -0.66
CA ILE A 94 -5.30 -7.37 -0.25
C ILE A 94 -6.09 -7.44 1.06
N TRP A 95 -7.17 -8.20 1.08
CA TRP A 95 -7.95 -8.49 2.27
C TRP A 95 -8.01 -10.01 2.47
N ILE A 96 -7.59 -10.46 3.64
CA ILE A 96 -7.60 -11.88 4.03
C ILE A 96 -8.32 -11.99 5.37
N GLU A 97 -9.28 -12.90 5.45
CA GLU A 97 -9.90 -13.35 6.71
C GLU A 97 -9.69 -14.86 6.81
N ALA A 98 -8.96 -15.31 7.82
CA ALA A 98 -8.74 -16.73 8.04
C ALA A 98 -8.55 -17.12 9.51
N ASP A 99 -9.12 -18.24 9.93
CA ASP A 99 -8.91 -18.74 11.29
C ASP A 99 -7.40 -19.01 11.51
N THR A 100 -6.72 -19.63 10.53
CA THR A 100 -5.26 -19.85 10.55
C THR A 100 -4.59 -19.37 9.27
N LEU A 101 -3.54 -18.55 9.40
CA LEU A 101 -2.61 -18.21 8.33
C LEU A 101 -1.24 -18.80 8.66
N GLU A 102 -0.73 -19.66 7.77
CA GLU A 102 0.53 -20.38 7.98
C GLU A 102 1.35 -20.49 6.68
N GLY A 103 2.64 -20.80 6.82
CA GLY A 103 3.55 -21.06 5.71
C GLY A 103 4.69 -20.05 5.59
N THR A 104 5.44 -20.14 4.50
CA THR A 104 6.67 -19.37 4.26
C THR A 104 6.58 -18.47 3.03
N GLY A 105 5.38 -18.30 2.47
CA GLY A 105 5.15 -17.46 1.31
C GLY A 105 5.07 -15.97 1.64
N THR A 106 4.67 -15.17 0.66
CA THR A 106 4.66 -13.70 0.77
C THR A 106 3.33 -13.08 0.36
N ILE A 107 3.02 -11.94 0.99
CA ILE A 107 1.84 -11.14 0.69
C ILE A 107 2.35 -9.73 0.37
N SER A 108 2.10 -9.23 -0.84
CA SER A 108 2.64 -7.94 -1.25
C SER A 108 1.63 -7.09 -2.02
N ALA A 109 1.41 -5.88 -1.51
CA ALA A 109 0.74 -4.80 -2.20
C ALA A 109 1.70 -3.61 -2.41
N SER A 110 2.97 -3.87 -2.72
CA SER A 110 3.95 -2.80 -2.93
C SER A 110 3.71 -2.00 -4.21
N GLY A 111 4.10 -0.73 -4.21
CA GLY A 111 4.07 0.14 -5.38
C GLY A 111 5.11 -0.24 -6.43
N GLY A 112 4.83 0.10 -7.68
CA GLY A 112 5.74 -0.09 -8.80
C GLY A 112 6.84 0.96 -8.84
N SER A 113 8.02 0.56 -9.30
CA SER A 113 9.20 1.40 -9.45
C SER A 113 9.15 2.25 -10.72
N GLY A 114 9.97 3.30 -10.76
CA GLY A 114 10.06 4.18 -11.93
C GLY A 114 11.03 5.34 -11.70
N TRP A 115 10.93 6.37 -12.53
CA TRP A 115 11.59 7.66 -12.24
C TRP A 115 10.97 8.34 -11.01
N HIS A 116 9.71 8.04 -10.77
CA HIS A 116 8.95 8.41 -9.58
C HIS A 116 8.24 7.14 -9.09
N GLY A 117 8.46 6.76 -7.83
CA GLY A 117 7.87 5.56 -7.25
C GLY A 117 6.37 5.68 -7.04
N GLY A 118 5.62 4.62 -7.32
CA GLY A 118 4.21 4.51 -6.96
C GLY A 118 4.03 4.29 -5.45
N GLY A 119 2.96 4.81 -4.87
CA GLY A 119 2.66 4.57 -3.46
C GLY A 119 2.32 3.12 -3.16
N GLY A 120 2.64 2.65 -1.96
CA GLY A 120 2.25 1.33 -1.49
C GLY A 120 0.73 1.17 -1.39
N GLY A 121 0.26 -0.07 -1.43
CA GLY A 121 -1.14 -0.44 -1.37
C GLY A 121 -1.67 -0.60 0.06
N ARG A 122 -2.73 -1.39 0.21
CA ARG A 122 -3.33 -1.67 1.52
C ARG A 122 -3.52 -3.17 1.69
N VAL A 123 -2.95 -3.72 2.75
CA VAL A 123 -3.14 -5.11 3.15
C VAL A 123 -3.87 -5.13 4.48
N ALA A 124 -4.91 -5.96 4.60
CA ALA A 124 -5.60 -6.25 5.85
C ALA A 124 -5.70 -7.77 6.03
N VAL A 125 -5.24 -8.26 7.18
CA VAL A 125 -5.30 -9.67 7.56
C VAL A 125 -6.02 -9.78 8.89
N TYR A 126 -7.17 -10.44 8.86
CA TYR A 126 -7.95 -10.81 10.04
C TYR A 126 -7.70 -12.29 10.32
N TYR A 127 -7.30 -12.62 11.55
CA TYR A 127 -6.92 -13.98 11.90
C TYR A 127 -7.27 -14.41 13.33
N ASP A 128 -7.30 -15.71 13.59
CA ASP A 128 -7.27 -16.24 14.97
C ASP A 128 -5.84 -16.66 15.35
N ASP A 129 -5.16 -17.40 14.46
CA ASP A 129 -3.77 -17.86 14.62
C ASP A 129 -2.91 -17.50 13.40
N ILE A 130 -1.79 -16.82 13.66
CA ILE A 130 -0.75 -16.49 12.66
C ILE A 130 0.62 -17.03 13.07
N SER A 131 0.72 -17.83 14.13
CA SER A 131 2.00 -18.30 14.68
C SER A 131 2.83 -19.12 13.68
N GLY A 132 2.17 -19.71 12.67
CA GLY A 132 2.81 -20.44 11.58
C GLY A 132 3.24 -19.59 10.38
N PHE A 133 3.07 -18.27 10.40
CA PHE A 133 3.43 -17.36 9.32
C PHE A 133 4.21 -16.15 9.85
N ASP A 134 5.28 -15.75 9.16
CA ASP A 134 6.07 -14.57 9.56
C ASP A 134 5.39 -13.27 9.07
N PRO A 135 4.88 -12.39 9.96
CA PRO A 135 4.24 -11.14 9.56
C PRO A 135 5.16 -10.20 8.77
N MET A 136 6.49 -10.34 8.88
CA MET A 136 7.45 -9.57 8.08
C MET A 136 7.40 -9.90 6.58
N ASN A 137 6.77 -11.01 6.20
CA ASN A 137 6.51 -11.36 4.79
C ASN A 137 5.31 -10.64 4.19
N ILE A 138 4.64 -9.77 4.96
CA ILE A 138 3.51 -8.95 4.51
C ILE A 138 4.01 -7.54 4.25
N THR A 139 3.96 -7.11 2.99
CA THR A 139 4.58 -5.86 2.55
C THR A 139 3.61 -4.97 1.79
N ALA A 140 3.76 -3.67 2.00
CA ALA A 140 3.05 -2.64 1.26
C ALA A 140 4.01 -1.46 1.00
N PHE A 141 5.25 -1.72 0.55
CA PHE A 141 6.25 -0.67 0.37
C PHE A 141 5.83 0.30 -0.74
N GLY A 142 6.35 1.52 -0.69
CA GLY A 142 6.41 2.38 -1.86
C GLY A 142 7.29 1.77 -2.95
N GLY A 143 7.03 2.16 -4.19
CA GLY A 143 7.89 1.86 -5.33
C GLY A 143 9.21 2.62 -5.22
N SER A 144 10.29 1.95 -5.61
CA SER A 144 11.63 2.54 -5.57
C SER A 144 11.85 3.50 -6.73
N ALA A 145 12.64 4.54 -6.48
CA ALA A 145 13.19 5.45 -7.47
C ALA A 145 14.52 6.02 -6.97
N ASP A 146 15.30 6.60 -7.87
CA ASP A 146 16.55 7.28 -7.51
C ASP A 146 16.29 8.50 -6.59
N ASP A 147 17.20 8.74 -5.67
CA ASP A 147 17.16 9.84 -4.69
C ASP A 147 15.90 9.82 -3.80
N ASP A 148 15.25 10.97 -3.61
CA ASP A 148 14.06 11.17 -2.77
C ASP A 148 12.74 10.90 -3.51
N ARG A 149 12.80 10.26 -4.69
CA ARG A 149 11.65 10.15 -5.60
C ARG A 149 10.80 8.89 -5.39
N SER A 150 11.06 8.16 -4.31
CA SER A 150 10.33 6.94 -3.99
C SER A 150 8.89 7.24 -3.54
N GLY A 151 8.00 6.27 -3.75
CA GLY A 151 6.65 6.32 -3.22
C GLY A 151 6.63 6.18 -1.70
N GLY A 152 5.58 6.69 -1.07
CA GLY A 152 5.30 6.44 0.33
C GLY A 152 4.84 5.01 0.58
N ALA A 153 5.10 4.53 1.78
CA ALA A 153 4.61 3.23 2.23
C ALA A 153 3.07 3.19 2.20
N GLY A 154 2.55 2.03 1.88
CA GLY A 154 1.17 1.67 2.10
C GLY A 154 0.92 1.29 3.56
N THR A 155 -0.15 0.54 3.78
CA THR A 155 -0.54 0.09 5.12
C THR A 155 -0.68 -1.42 5.17
N VAL A 156 -0.17 -2.03 6.23
CA VAL A 156 -0.47 -3.41 6.61
C VAL A 156 -1.24 -3.39 7.92
N PHE A 157 -2.45 -3.93 7.93
CA PHE A 157 -3.30 -4.03 9.11
C PHE A 157 -3.44 -5.50 9.50
N LEU A 158 -3.03 -5.84 10.71
CA LEU A 158 -3.11 -7.18 11.28
C LEU A 158 -4.09 -7.13 12.44
N ASN A 159 -5.08 -8.01 12.45
CA ASN A 159 -6.06 -8.01 13.52
C ASN A 159 -6.43 -9.43 13.93
N SER A 160 -5.98 -9.81 15.13
CA SER A 160 -6.46 -11.04 15.76
C SER A 160 -7.90 -10.86 16.24
N SER A 161 -8.74 -11.89 16.18
CA SER A 161 -10.08 -11.86 16.79
C SER A 161 -10.06 -11.57 18.30
N ALA A 162 -8.93 -11.80 18.97
CA ALA A 162 -8.71 -11.45 20.38
C ALA A 162 -8.35 -9.97 20.60
N GLN A 163 -8.03 -9.21 19.55
CA GLN A 163 -7.63 -7.80 19.62
C GLN A 163 -8.82 -6.89 19.29
N ALA A 164 -9.05 -5.86 20.10
CA ALA A 164 -10.12 -4.89 19.85
C ALA A 164 -9.81 -3.93 18.69
N TYR A 165 -8.54 -3.62 18.46
CA TYR A 165 -8.11 -2.55 17.55
C TYR A 165 -7.06 -2.98 16.51
N GLY A 166 -6.50 -4.18 16.62
CA GLY A 166 -5.43 -4.68 15.76
C GLY A 166 -4.13 -3.86 15.82
N GLU A 167 -3.27 -4.10 14.84
CA GLU A 167 -1.97 -3.48 14.64
C GLU A 167 -1.89 -2.88 13.24
N LEU A 168 -1.49 -1.61 13.15
CA LEU A 168 -1.24 -0.92 11.89
C LEU A 168 0.27 -0.73 11.71
N ILE A 169 0.81 -1.32 10.64
CA ILE A 169 2.21 -1.25 10.28
C ILE A 169 2.35 -0.38 9.02
N VAL A 170 3.23 0.62 9.12
CA VAL A 170 3.65 1.46 8.01
C VAL A 170 5.17 1.37 7.93
N ASP A 171 5.65 0.59 6.97
CA ASP A 171 7.07 0.36 6.72
C ASP A 171 7.34 0.64 5.23
N ASN A 172 8.40 1.40 4.95
CA ASN A 172 8.85 1.70 3.60
C ASN A 172 10.17 1.01 3.24
N ASN A 173 10.61 0.01 4.02
CA ASN A 173 11.84 -0.73 3.80
C ASN A 173 13.09 0.18 3.67
N GLY A 174 13.13 1.24 4.50
CA GLY A 174 14.21 2.24 4.47
C GLY A 174 14.19 3.20 3.28
N LEU A 175 13.18 3.15 2.39
CA LEU A 175 13.03 4.11 1.30
C LEU A 175 12.63 5.48 1.86
N ASN A 176 13.39 6.51 1.50
CA ASN A 176 13.01 7.90 1.70
C ASN A 176 11.95 8.29 0.64
N GLY A 177 10.69 8.00 0.96
CA GLY A 177 9.55 8.15 0.06
C GLY A 177 8.62 9.29 0.44
N SER A 178 7.54 9.41 -0.33
CA SER A 178 6.44 10.34 -0.04
C SER A 178 5.66 9.93 1.22
N GLU A 179 4.69 10.72 1.65
CA GLU A 179 3.95 10.46 2.88
C GLU A 179 2.98 9.26 2.76
N THR A 180 2.59 8.73 3.92
CA THR A 180 1.48 7.78 4.09
C THR A 180 0.35 8.47 4.87
N PRO A 181 -0.54 9.23 4.23
CA PRO A 181 -1.66 9.88 4.92
C PRO A 181 -2.59 8.85 5.55
N LEU A 182 -2.76 8.93 6.87
CA LEU A 182 -3.80 8.24 7.62
C LEU A 182 -4.97 9.19 7.84
N ARG A 183 -6.21 8.68 7.85
CA ARG A 183 -7.38 9.54 8.14
C ARG A 183 -7.19 10.19 9.50
N SER A 184 -7.42 11.51 9.56
CA SER A 184 -7.38 12.26 10.80
C SER A 184 -8.37 11.66 11.81
N VAL A 185 -7.87 11.34 13.00
CA VAL A 185 -8.67 10.88 14.15
C VAL A 185 -9.21 12.07 14.98
N GLY A 186 -9.16 13.28 14.43
CA GLY A 186 -9.45 14.51 15.14
C GLY A 186 -8.28 15.00 16.00
N SER A 187 -8.54 16.00 16.84
CA SER A 187 -7.62 16.46 17.87
C SER A 187 -8.14 16.07 19.25
N GLY A 188 -7.24 15.69 20.15
CA GLY A 188 -7.52 15.39 21.54
C GLY A 188 -6.50 16.06 22.44
N ILE A 189 -6.88 16.33 23.69
CA ILE A 189 -5.94 16.77 24.72
C ILE A 189 -5.48 15.52 25.47
N ILE A 190 -4.17 15.29 25.53
CA ILE A 190 -3.61 14.32 26.47
C ILE A 190 -3.79 14.92 27.86
N THR A 191 -4.78 14.45 28.60
CA THR A 191 -5.13 14.98 29.93
C THR A 191 -4.27 14.42 31.04
N ASP A 192 -3.58 13.29 30.79
CA ASP A 192 -2.64 12.70 31.73
C ASP A 192 -1.58 11.88 30.97
N LEU A 193 -0.37 11.83 31.51
CA LEU A 193 0.73 10.99 31.02
C LEU A 193 1.34 10.27 32.22
N THR A 194 0.96 9.01 32.41
CA THR A 194 1.56 8.19 33.47
C THR A 194 2.83 7.54 32.94
N ALA A 195 3.99 7.88 33.53
CA ALA A 195 5.22 7.16 33.28
C ALA A 195 5.22 5.87 34.12
N THR A 196 5.40 4.71 33.48
CA THR A 196 5.73 3.47 34.17
C THR A 196 7.24 3.47 34.44
N VAL A 197 7.61 3.49 35.73
CA VAL A 197 9.00 3.32 36.20
C VAL A 197 9.25 1.86 36.52
#